data_AF-A0A1E5LG74-F1
#
_entry.id   AF-A0A1E5LG74-F1
#
_cell.length_a   1.000
_cell.length_b   1.000
_cell.length_c   1.000
_cell.angle_alpha   90.00
_cell.angle_beta   90.00
_cell.angle_gamma   90.00
#
_symmetry.space_group_name_H-M   'P 1'
#
loop_
_entity.id
_entity.type
_entity.pdbx_description
1 polymer ?
#
loop_
_entity_poly.entity_id
_entity_poly.type
_entity_poly.pdbx_seq_one_letter_code
_entity_poly.pdbx_strand_id
1 'polypeptide(L)'
;MNLKVEVTENGLLKEVKIYGEVDAFTAPKLRESLIPLTEESGASISVDLSNVNYMDSTGLGVFIGSLKSSHHHGSSLKLYGMTARVERLFEITGLMDIMNIESSARGGTK
;
A
#
# COMPACT_ATOMS: atom_id res chain seq x y z
N MET A 1 2.03 -12.43 -13.99
CA MET A 1 1.88 -12.61 -12.53
C MET A 1 3.22 -12.90 -11.86
N ASN A 2 4.05 -11.86 -11.75
CA ASN A 2 5.23 -11.87 -10.88
C ASN A 2 4.99 -10.80 -9.82
N LEU A 3 5.08 -11.19 -8.55
CA LEU A 3 5.04 -10.26 -7.42
C LEU A 3 6.28 -10.49 -6.57
N LYS A 4 7.08 -9.43 -6.42
CA LYS A 4 8.16 -9.35 -5.46
C LYS A 4 7.83 -8.27 -4.43
N VAL A 5 8.00 -8.61 -3.17
CA VAL A 5 7.84 -7.70 -2.04
C VAL A 5 9.19 -7.65 -1.33
N GLU A 6 9.73 -6.45 -1.18
CA GLU A 6 10.93 -6.20 -0.38
C GLU A 6 10.52 -5.39 0.84
N VAL A 7 10.96 -5.82 2.02
CA VAL A 7 10.68 -5.15 3.28
C VAL A 7 12.01 -4.73 3.90
N THR A 8 12.13 -3.45 4.22
CA THR A 8 13.25 -2.90 4.99
C THR A 8 12.71 -2.40 6.32
N GLU A 9 13.29 -2.89 7.41
CA GLU A 9 12.86 -2.55 8.76
C GLU A 9 13.94 -1.79 9.52
N ASN A 10 13.55 -0.67 10.11
CA ASN A 10 14.39 0.11 11.02
C ASN A 10 13.58 0.47 12.27
N GLY A 11 13.54 -0.44 13.24
CA GLY A 11 12.67 -0.36 14.40
C GLY A 11 11.19 -0.35 13.98
N LEU A 12 10.48 0.71 14.36
CA LEU A 12 9.06 0.92 14.02
C LEU A 12 8.84 1.41 12.58
N LEU A 13 9.89 1.80 11.86
CA LEU A 13 9.78 2.22 10.46
C LEU A 13 9.89 1.00 9.56
N LYS A 14 8.85 0.76 8.76
CA LYS A 14 8.79 -0.34 7.77
C LYS A 14 8.61 0.26 6.38
N GLU A 15 9.57 0.04 5.50
CA GLU A 15 9.48 0.41 4.08
C GLU A 15 9.20 -0.86 3.26
N VAL A 16 8.11 -0.85 2.49
CA VAL A 16 7.68 -1.97 1.66
C VAL A 16 7.74 -1.55 0.19
N LYS A 17 8.54 -2.26 -0.61
CA LYS A 17 8.61 -2.04 -2.06
C LYS A 17 7.95 -3.18 -2.80
N ILE A 18 6.98 -2.83 -3.66
CA ILE A 18 6.22 -3.80 -4.44
C ILE A 18 6.61 -3.68 -5.90
N TYR A 19 6.95 -4.83 -6.50
CA TYR A 19 7.31 -4.92 -7.91
C TYR A 19 6.41 -5.91 -8.63
N GLY A 20 5.98 -5.51 -9.83
CA GLY A 20 5.18 -6.34 -10.74
C GLY A 20 3.68 -6.05 -10.64
N GLU A 21 2.88 -7.11 -10.60
CA GLU A 21 1.43 -7.03 -10.76
C GLU A 21 0.72 -7.43 -9.46
N VAL A 22 -0.36 -6.74 -9.12
CA VAL A 22 -1.21 -7.06 -7.95
C VAL A 22 -2.62 -7.43 -8.42
N ASP A 23 -2.85 -8.73 -8.51
CA ASP A 23 -4.09 -9.36 -9.01
C ASP A 23 -4.61 -10.43 -8.04
N ALA A 24 -5.69 -11.11 -8.40
CA ALA A 24 -6.26 -12.18 -7.59
C ALA A 24 -5.28 -13.32 -7.22
N PHE A 25 -4.23 -13.56 -8.01
CA PHE A 25 -3.26 -14.63 -7.76
C PHE A 25 -2.10 -14.18 -6.87
N THR A 26 -1.72 -12.91 -6.97
CA THR A 26 -0.59 -12.32 -6.23
C THR A 26 -1.02 -11.62 -4.94
N ALA A 27 -2.30 -11.22 -4.84
CA ALA A 27 -2.88 -10.56 -3.67
C ALA A 27 -2.72 -11.34 -2.35
N PRO A 28 -2.90 -12.69 -2.29
CA PRO A 28 -2.66 -13.43 -1.06
C PRO A 28 -1.23 -13.27 -0.54
N LYS A 29 -0.23 -13.36 -1.43
CA LYS A 29 1.19 -13.19 -1.08
C LYS A 29 1.48 -11.76 -0.58
N LEU A 30 0.90 -10.75 -1.23
CA LEU A 30 1.02 -9.37 -0.75
C LEU A 30 0.41 -9.21 0.64
N ARG A 31 -0.77 -9.78 0.87
CA ARG A 31 -1.45 -9.73 2.16
C ARG A 31 -0.63 -10.39 3.27
N GLU A 32 -0.06 -11.57 3.01
CA GLU A 32 0.80 -12.30 3.94
C GLU A 32 2.06 -11.49 4.32
N SER A 33 2.56 -10.66 3.40
CA SER A 33 3.73 -9.81 3.66
C SER A 33 3.37 -8.50 4.37
N LEU A 34 2.22 -7.89 4.02
CA LEU A 34 1.87 -6.53 4.45
C LEU A 34 1.07 -6.49 5.75
N ILE A 35 0.15 -7.43 5.98
CA ILE A 35 -0.70 -7.41 7.19
C ILE A 35 0.13 -7.53 8.48
N PRO A 36 1.08 -8.48 8.62
CA PRO A 36 1.84 -8.62 9.87
C PRO A 36 2.59 -7.34 10.27
N LEU A 37 3.07 -6.56 9.28
CA LEU A 37 3.76 -5.29 9.54
C LEU A 37 2.84 -4.24 10.18
N THR A 38 1.54 -4.31 9.91
CA THR A 38 0.54 -3.40 10.49
C THR A 38 0.10 -3.79 11.89
N GLU A 39 0.38 -5.02 12.34
CA GLU A 39 -0.01 -5.54 13.66
C GLU A 39 0.93 -5.07 14.77
N GLU A 40 2.12 -4.58 14.42
CA GLU A 40 3.05 -3.97 15.36
C GLU A 40 2.57 -2.55 15.77
N SER A 41 2.19 -2.40 17.04
CA SER A 41 1.66 -1.12 17.54
C SER A 41 2.69 0.00 17.44
N GLY A 42 2.25 1.17 16.95
CA GLY A 42 3.12 2.32 16.72
C GLY A 42 4.02 2.22 15.48
N ALA A 43 3.94 1.13 14.71
CA ALA A 43 4.68 1.02 13.46
C ALA A 43 4.24 2.07 12.43
N SER A 44 5.18 2.51 11.60
CA SER A 44 4.92 3.36 10.45
C SER A 44 5.33 2.64 9.18
N ILE A 45 4.33 2.25 8.41
CA ILE A 45 4.47 1.45 7.21
C ILE A 45 4.33 2.37 6.00
N SER A 46 5.38 2.46 5.19
CA SER A 46 5.38 3.19 3.91
C SER A 46 5.50 2.21 2.76
N VAL A 47 4.55 2.23 1.83
CA VAL A 47 4.50 1.32 0.69
C VAL A 47 4.79 2.06 -0.61
N ASP A 48 5.86 1.65 -1.29
CA ASP A 48 6.25 2.11 -2.62
C ASP A 48 5.54 1.31 -3.70
N LEU A 49 4.76 2.00 -4.52
CA LEU A 49 4.03 1.45 -5.66
C LEU A 49 4.64 1.85 -7.02
N SER A 50 5.84 2.46 -7.03
CA SER A 50 6.52 2.95 -8.24
C SER A 50 6.79 1.86 -9.27
N ASN A 51 6.91 0.61 -8.81
CA ASN A 51 7.17 -0.55 -9.66
C ASN A 51 5.93 -1.44 -9.86
N VAL A 52 4.74 -0.93 -9.52
CA VAL A 52 3.45 -1.61 -9.75
C VAL A 52 2.81 -1.09 -11.02
N ASN A 53 2.82 -1.91 -12.06
CA ASN A 53 2.30 -1.55 -13.39
C ASN A 53 0.84 -1.97 -13.60
N TYR A 54 0.30 -2.83 -12.74
CA TYR A 54 -1.07 -3.32 -12.81
C TYR A 54 -1.62 -3.65 -11.42
N MET A 55 -2.88 -3.30 -11.19
CA MET A 55 -3.65 -3.68 -10.00
C MET A 55 -5.11 -3.94 -10.36
N ASP A 56 -5.77 -4.89 -9.69
CA ASP A 56 -7.21 -5.13 -9.78
C ASP A 56 -7.93 -4.88 -8.43
N SER A 57 -9.23 -5.16 -8.38
CA SER A 57 -10.05 -5.00 -7.16
C SER A 57 -9.57 -5.84 -5.97
N THR A 58 -8.94 -6.99 -6.23
CA THR A 58 -8.39 -7.85 -5.19
C THR A 58 -7.18 -7.19 -4.54
N GLY A 59 -6.31 -6.57 -5.35
CA GLY A 59 -5.21 -5.75 -4.87
C GLY A 59 -5.67 -4.59 -3.97
N LEU A 60 -6.70 -3.85 -4.40
CA LEU A 60 -7.30 -2.80 -3.58
C LEU A 60 -7.84 -3.34 -2.24
N GLY A 61 -8.45 -4.53 -2.26
CA GLY A 61 -8.91 -5.21 -1.05
C GLY A 61 -7.81 -5.50 -0.02
N VAL A 62 -6.59 -5.79 -0.48
CA VAL A 62 -5.43 -5.97 0.40
C VAL A 62 -5.11 -4.67 1.13
N PHE A 63 -5.03 -3.54 0.42
CA PHE A 63 -4.74 -2.23 1.03
C PHE A 63 -5.83 -1.78 2.00
N ILE A 64 -7.10 -2.04 1.68
CA ILE A 64 -8.22 -1.79 2.61
C ILE A 64 -8.06 -2.64 3.88
N GLY A 65 -7.68 -3.90 3.74
CA GLY A 65 -7.40 -4.79 4.87
C GLY A 65 -6.26 -4.28 5.75
N SER A 66 -5.16 -3.86 5.11
CA SER A 66 -4.00 -3.28 5.80
C SER A 66 -4.32 -1.96 6.49
N LEU A 67 -5.13 -1.09 5.88
CA LEU A 67 -5.59 0.14 6.52
C LEU A 67 -6.40 -0.17 7.79
N LYS A 68 -7.37 -1.08 7.70
CA LYS A 68 -8.18 -1.50 8.86
C LYS A 68 -7.32 -2.10 9.97
N SER A 69 -6.37 -2.97 9.61
CA SER A 69 -5.44 -3.57 10.56
C SER A 69 -4.56 -2.51 11.23
N SER A 70 -4.07 -1.53 10.47
CA SER A 70 -3.25 -0.45 11.02
C SER A 70 -3.99 0.39 12.05
N HIS A 71 -5.24 0.76 11.75
CA HIS A 71 -6.10 1.46 12.71
C HIS A 71 -6.38 0.61 13.95
N HIS A 72 -6.59 -0.69 13.80
CA HIS A 72 -6.87 -1.58 14.93
C HIS A 72 -5.70 -1.66 15.92
N HIS A 73 -4.46 -1.71 15.40
CA HIS A 73 -3.25 -1.87 16.22
C HIS A 73 -2.57 -0.55 16.59
N GLY A 74 -3.09 0.59 16.11
CA GLY A 74 -2.48 1.90 16.32
C GLY A 74 -1.17 2.09 15.55
N SER A 75 -1.02 1.43 14.41
CA SER A 75 0.05 1.69 13.44
C SER A 75 -0.45 2.62 12.33
N SER A 76 0.45 3.06 11.45
CA SER A 76 0.13 3.94 10.32
C SER A 76 0.52 3.29 9.00
N LEU A 77 -0.32 3.48 7.98
CA LEU A 77 -0.07 3.03 6.62
C LEU A 77 -0.08 4.22 5.67
N LYS A 78 0.99 4.39 4.90
CA LYS A 78 1.13 5.39 3.84
C LYS A 78 1.49 4.71 2.53
N LEU A 79 0.86 5.14 1.44
CA LEU A 79 1.19 4.68 0.08
C LEU A 79 1.83 5.83 -0.70
N TYR A 80 2.80 5.54 -1.56
CA TYR A 80 3.43 6.54 -2.41
C TYR A 80 3.90 5.93 -3.73
N GLY A 81 4.29 6.78 -4.68
CA GLY A 81 4.85 6.32 -5.95
C GLY A 81 3.84 5.64 -6.88
N MET A 82 2.53 5.86 -6.70
CA MET A 82 1.55 5.24 -7.59
C MET A 82 1.77 5.62 -9.05
N THR A 83 1.73 4.63 -9.95
CA THR A 83 1.62 4.90 -11.39
C THR A 83 0.23 5.48 -11.69
N ALA A 84 0.10 6.30 -12.75
CA ALA A 84 -1.18 6.94 -13.10
C ALA A 84 -2.34 5.94 -13.25
N ARG A 85 -2.05 4.71 -13.72
CA ARG A 85 -3.04 3.63 -13.83
C ARG A 85 -3.51 3.14 -12.47
N VAL A 86 -2.58 2.93 -11.53
CA VAL A 86 -2.90 2.50 -10.17
C VAL A 86 -3.63 3.63 -9.44
N GLU A 87 -3.10 4.85 -9.51
CA GLU A 87 -3.72 6.05 -8.92
C GLU A 87 -5.19 6.20 -9.34
N ARG A 88 -5.48 6.04 -10.64
CA ARG A 88 -6.85 6.10 -11.16
C ARG A 88 -7.80 5.06 -10.56
N LEU A 89 -7.31 3.88 -10.20
CA LEU A 89 -8.13 2.86 -9.53
C LEU A 89 -8.50 3.29 -8.11
N PHE A 90 -7.56 3.89 -7.37
CA PHE A 90 -7.80 4.44 -6.04
C PHE A 90 -8.77 5.63 -6.11
N GLU A 91 -8.66 6.49 -7.12
CA GLU A 91 -9.61 7.59 -7.36
C GLU A 91 -11.03 7.10 -7.62
N ILE A 92 -11.21 6.19 -8.59
CA ILE A 92 -12.55 5.69 -8.98
C ILE A 92 -13.24 4.98 -7.81
N THR A 93 -12.46 4.34 -6.94
CA THR A 93 -12.98 3.63 -5.76
C THR A 93 -13.15 4.51 -4.52
N GLY A 94 -12.79 5.80 -4.60
CA GLY A 94 -12.87 6.74 -3.47
C GLY A 94 -11.85 6.46 -2.37
N LEU A 95 -10.86 5.62 -2.63
CA LEU A 95 -9.85 5.23 -1.65
C LEU A 95 -8.84 6.34 -1.37
N MET A 96 -8.71 7.30 -2.28
CA MET A 96 -7.87 8.50 -2.11
C MET A 96 -8.29 9.36 -0.91
N ASP A 97 -9.58 9.36 -0.55
CA ASP A 97 -10.10 10.21 0.52
C ASP A 97 -9.93 9.58 1.92
N ILE A 98 -9.66 8.27 1.97
CA ILE A 98 -9.59 7.52 3.24
C ILE A 98 -8.18 7.01 3.56
N MET A 99 -7.32 6.86 2.55
CA MET A 99 -5.94 6.40 2.73
C MET A 99 -4.96 7.57 2.69
N ASN A 100 -3.90 7.47 3.48
CA ASN A 100 -2.78 8.39 3.39
C ASN A 100 -1.95 8.07 2.13
N ILE A 101 -2.21 8.79 1.05
CA ILE A 101 -1.56 8.58 -0.24
C ILE A 101 -0.78 9.84 -0.60
N GLU A 102 0.53 9.67 -0.82
CA GLU A 102 1.36 10.72 -1.40
C GLU A 102 1.22 10.68 -2.91
N SER A 103 0.39 11.57 -3.43
CA SER A 103 0.25 11.77 -4.87
C SER A 103 1.46 12.53 -5.42
N SER A 104 1.98 12.07 -6.56
CA SER A 104 3.00 12.83 -7.31
C SER A 104 2.42 14.11 -7.92
N ALA A 105 1.08 14.17 -8.03
CA ALA A 105 0.32 15.27 -8.59
C ALA A 105 -0.31 16.17 -7.50
N ARG A 106 0.53 16.79 -6.65
CA ARG A 106 0.43 18.22 -6.26
C ARG A 106 1.38 18.55 -5.11
N GLY A 107 2.46 19.23 -5.45
CA GLY A 107 2.92 20.33 -4.60
C GLY A 107 1.78 21.33 -4.45
N GLY A 108 1.22 21.39 -3.25
CA GLY A 108 0.18 22.33 -2.87
C GLY A 108 0.45 22.73 -1.43
N THR A 109 1.36 23.69 -1.25
CA THR A 109 1.41 24.51 -0.04
C THR A 109 0.02 25.06 0.24
N LYS A 110 -0.55 24.69 1.39
CA LYS A 110 -1.28 25.60 2.25
C LYS A 110 -1.33 25.08 3.67
#